data_AF-A0A8D0HPH1-F1
#
_entry.id   AF-A0A8D0HPH1-F1
#
_cell.length_a   1.000
_cell.length_b   1.000
_cell.length_c   1.000
_cell.angle_alpha   90.00
_cell.angle_beta   90.00
_cell.angle_gamma   90.00
#
_symmetry.space_group_name_H-M   'P 1'
#
loop_
_entity.id
_entity.type
_entity.pdbx_description
1 polymer ?
#
loop_
_entity_poly.entity_id
_entity_poly.type
_entity_poly.pdbx_seq_one_letter_code
_entity_poly.pdbx_strand_id
1 'polypeptide(L)'
;MKDLMKEFQENPQDCVIVKLMVNLLQLSKMAINHTGEKAVLEAVGSCLGEVGPIDFSTIALPHNKNISYSKAADLFEDRELQWVFIMLTLINNALIDRCIEVRSAAAACLKNILATKTGNAFWEIYKSKADPMLIYLHPFRMSRKKFLEVPCSARDTPSETLDSVSLWTPQSRSHDSWMKSLTFALLDSGGVKSEVLLLLKPLCEVQTDFCQTVLPYLIH
;
A
#
# COMPACT_ATOMS: atom_id res chain seq x y z
N MET A 1 21.07 28.75 -4.82
CA MET A 1 20.06 28.41 -3.79
C MET A 1 18.83 29.31 -3.87
N LYS A 2 18.95 30.64 -3.99
CA LYS A 2 17.80 31.55 -4.19
C LYS A 2 17.01 31.32 -5.49
N ASP A 3 17.66 30.94 -6.59
CA ASP A 3 16.97 30.65 -7.85
C ASP A 3 16.24 29.30 -7.81
N LEU A 4 16.83 28.30 -7.13
CA LEU A 4 16.12 27.06 -6.78
C LEU A 4 14.87 27.39 -5.98
N MET A 5 14.93 28.31 -5.00
CA MET A 5 13.80 28.75 -4.14
C MET A 5 12.61 29.34 -4.89
N LYS A 6 12.82 29.91 -6.09
CA LYS A 6 11.73 30.41 -6.95
C LYS A 6 10.96 29.29 -7.65
N GLU A 7 11.62 28.21 -8.07
CA GLU A 7 10.98 27.01 -8.64
C GLU A 7 10.03 26.30 -7.64
N PHE A 8 10.20 26.53 -6.33
CA PHE A 8 9.35 25.92 -5.29
C PHE A 8 7.92 26.45 -5.27
N GLN A 9 7.69 27.69 -5.73
CA GLN A 9 6.38 28.33 -5.60
C GLN A 9 5.39 27.88 -6.69
N GLU A 10 5.88 27.38 -7.82
CA GLU A 10 5.02 27.04 -8.96
C GLU A 10 4.52 25.59 -8.92
N ASN A 11 5.32 24.64 -8.40
CA ASN A 11 4.86 23.26 -8.21
C ASN A 11 5.65 22.50 -7.10
N PRO A 12 5.20 22.55 -5.83
CA PRO A 12 5.95 22.00 -4.69
C PRO A 12 6.13 20.46 -4.73
N GLN A 13 5.31 19.74 -5.49
CA GLN A 13 5.40 18.28 -5.64
C GLN A 13 6.59 17.85 -6.53
N ASP A 14 7.05 18.71 -7.43
CA ASP A 14 8.12 18.39 -8.38
C ASP A 14 9.50 18.90 -7.99
N CYS A 15 9.59 19.64 -6.88
CA CYS A 15 10.86 20.14 -6.39
C CYS A 15 11.79 18.99 -5.97
N VAL A 16 12.95 18.92 -6.61
CA VAL A 16 13.96 17.87 -6.40
C VAL A 16 14.43 17.82 -4.95
N ILE A 17 14.57 18.98 -4.29
CA ILE A 17 15.04 19.00 -2.89
C ILE A 17 14.01 18.40 -1.95
N VAL A 18 12.71 18.63 -2.20
CA VAL A 18 11.63 18.10 -1.38
C VAL A 18 11.57 16.58 -1.53
N LYS A 19 11.70 16.08 -2.77
CA LYS A 19 11.82 14.64 -3.05
C LYS A 19 13.04 14.03 -2.35
N LEU A 20 14.19 14.71 -2.38
CA LEU A 20 15.41 14.28 -1.70
C LEU A 20 15.21 14.20 -0.18
N MET A 21 14.64 15.23 0.46
CA MET A 21 14.38 15.22 1.89
C MET A 21 13.43 14.11 2.29
N VAL A 22 12.34 13.92 1.55
CA VAL A 22 11.37 12.84 1.80
C VAL A 22 12.06 11.48 1.71
N ASN A 23 12.90 11.27 0.70
CA ASN A 23 13.65 10.02 0.55
C ASN A 23 14.65 9.80 1.69
N LEU A 24 15.38 10.84 2.12
CA LEU A 24 16.30 10.76 3.26
C LEU A 24 15.57 10.41 4.56
N LEU A 25 14.45 11.08 4.85
CA LEU A 25 13.63 10.80 6.03
C LEU A 25 13.04 9.37 5.99
N GLN A 26 12.61 8.91 4.80
CA GLN A 26 12.14 7.53 4.61
C GLN A 26 13.28 6.51 4.82
N LEU A 27 14.47 6.79 4.30
CA LEU A 27 15.66 5.96 4.53
C LEU A 27 15.98 5.87 6.02
N SER A 28 15.95 6.99 6.76
CA SER A 28 16.10 6.98 8.21
C SER A 28 15.07 6.09 8.88
N LYS A 29 13.79 6.22 8.52
CA LYS A 29 12.71 5.39 9.07
C LYS A 29 12.94 3.89 8.81
N MET A 30 13.39 3.52 7.62
CA MET A 30 13.64 2.13 7.22
C MET A 30 14.94 1.54 7.82
N ALA A 31 15.88 2.40 8.19
CA ALA A 31 17.18 2.00 8.74
C ALA A 31 17.10 1.53 10.19
N ILE A 32 16.09 1.97 10.96
CA ILE A 32 15.90 1.67 12.40
C ILE A 32 15.89 0.16 12.70
N ASN A 33 15.55 -0.67 11.71
CA ASN A 33 15.47 -2.12 11.85
C ASN A 33 16.56 -2.87 11.04
N HIS A 34 17.71 -2.26 10.73
CA HIS A 34 18.74 -2.85 9.85
C HIS A 34 20.10 -3.05 10.55
N THR A 35 20.82 -4.13 10.21
CA THR A 35 22.21 -4.34 10.66
C THR A 35 23.13 -3.27 10.03
N GLY A 36 23.69 -2.38 10.84
CA GLY A 36 24.41 -1.18 10.34
C GLY A 36 23.56 0.10 10.33
N GLU A 37 22.39 0.09 10.99
CA GLU A 37 21.51 1.23 11.26
C GLU A 37 22.30 2.51 11.55
N LYS A 38 23.26 2.45 12.48
CA LYS A 38 24.01 3.62 12.94
C LYS A 38 24.75 4.33 11.80
N ALA A 39 25.41 3.59 10.91
CA ALA A 39 26.16 4.17 9.80
C ALA A 39 25.22 4.82 8.76
N VAL A 40 24.07 4.20 8.49
CA VAL A 40 23.06 4.75 7.58
C VAL A 40 22.43 6.01 8.17
N LEU A 41 22.06 5.99 9.45
CA LEU A 41 21.48 7.14 10.14
C LEU A 41 22.47 8.31 10.24
N GLU A 42 23.75 8.03 10.47
CA GLU A 42 24.81 9.06 10.51
C GLU A 42 25.04 9.69 9.13
N ALA A 43 25.07 8.88 8.06
CA ALA A 43 25.18 9.38 6.70
C ALA A 43 23.96 10.22 6.30
N VAL A 44 22.75 9.74 6.59
CA VAL A 44 21.52 10.50 6.32
C VAL A 44 21.48 11.80 7.13
N GLY A 45 21.88 11.76 8.41
CA GLY A 45 22.00 12.94 9.26
C GLY A 45 22.98 13.96 8.71
N SER A 46 24.11 13.49 8.16
CA SER A 46 25.12 14.32 7.50
C SER A 46 24.55 14.99 6.25
N CYS A 47 23.84 14.23 5.39
CA CYS A 47 23.17 14.78 4.21
C CYS A 47 22.12 15.84 4.58
N LEU A 48 21.29 15.59 5.60
CA LEU A 48 20.31 16.56 6.07
C LEU A 48 20.98 17.80 6.70
N GLY A 49 22.12 17.63 7.36
CA GLY A 49 22.93 18.72 7.89
C GLY A 49 23.53 19.61 6.80
N GLU A 50 24.01 19.02 5.69
CA GLU A 50 24.51 19.74 4.52
C GLU A 50 23.41 20.50 3.77
N VAL A 51 22.21 19.91 3.66
CA VAL A 51 21.04 20.58 3.09
C VAL A 51 20.64 21.80 3.92
N GLY A 52 20.83 21.73 5.24
CA GLY A 52 20.57 22.83 6.15
C GLY A 52 19.07 23.05 6.44
N PRO A 53 18.74 24.08 7.24
CA PRO A 53 17.36 24.37 7.60
C PRO A 53 16.57 24.83 6.36
N ILE A 54 15.49 24.12 6.06
CA ILE A 54 14.56 24.46 4.99
C ILE A 54 13.32 25.10 5.60
N ASP A 55 12.87 26.19 4.97
CA ASP A 55 11.62 26.86 5.34
C ASP A 55 10.43 26.03 4.86
N PHE A 56 9.77 25.34 5.78
CA PHE A 56 8.58 24.53 5.52
C PHE A 56 7.28 25.35 5.48
N SER A 57 7.33 26.66 5.70
CA SER A 57 6.13 27.51 5.74
C SER A 57 5.31 27.48 4.43
N THR A 58 5.91 27.06 3.32
CA THR A 58 5.26 26.93 2.00
C THR A 58 5.26 25.51 1.41
N ILE A 59 5.80 24.51 2.11
CA ILE A 59 6.01 23.16 1.56
C ILE A 59 5.40 22.11 2.50
N ALA A 60 4.25 21.55 2.10
CA ALA A 60 3.77 20.31 2.70
C ALA A 60 4.60 19.15 2.13
N LEU A 61 5.30 18.41 2.99
CA LEU A 61 6.02 17.19 2.58
C LEU A 61 5.02 16.22 1.93
N PRO A 62 5.24 15.80 0.67
CA PRO A 62 4.30 14.91 0.00
C PRO A 62 4.24 13.59 0.75
N HIS A 63 3.04 13.21 1.18
CA HIS A 63 2.81 11.90 1.76
C HIS A 63 2.84 10.86 0.64
N ASN A 64 3.87 10.01 0.61
CA ASN A 64 4.14 9.03 -0.45
C ASN A 64 2.90 8.21 -0.85
N LYS A 65 2.01 7.90 0.12
CA LYS A 65 0.74 7.21 -0.16
C LYS A 65 -0.03 7.88 -1.29
N ASN A 66 -0.12 9.22 -1.33
CA ASN A 66 -0.93 9.99 -2.30
C ASN A 66 -0.50 9.82 -3.77
N ILE A 67 0.76 9.44 -4.03
CA ILE A 67 1.30 9.30 -5.41
C ILE A 67 0.66 8.10 -6.12
N SER A 68 0.40 7.00 -5.41
CA SER A 68 -0.27 5.83 -5.99
C SER A 68 -1.75 6.10 -6.29
N TYR A 69 -2.43 6.92 -5.48
CA TYR A 69 -3.84 7.28 -5.70
C TYR A 69 -4.02 8.22 -6.88
N SER A 70 -3.19 9.26 -6.99
CA SER A 70 -3.26 10.20 -8.12
C SER A 70 -2.99 9.46 -9.43
N LYS A 71 -1.96 8.60 -9.46
CA LYS A 71 -1.66 7.77 -10.63
C LYS A 71 -2.79 6.79 -10.97
N ALA A 72 -3.48 6.23 -9.97
CA ALA A 72 -4.63 5.37 -10.22
C ALA A 72 -5.77 6.14 -10.92
N ALA A 73 -6.09 7.33 -10.40
CA ALA A 73 -7.14 8.20 -10.95
C ALA A 73 -6.81 8.69 -12.37
N ASP A 74 -5.53 8.93 -12.68
CA ASP A 74 -5.09 9.33 -14.01
C ASP A 74 -5.16 8.16 -15.04
N LEU A 75 -4.99 6.92 -14.57
CA LEU A 75 -4.90 5.74 -15.44
C LEU A 75 -6.23 5.06 -15.73
N PHE A 76 -7.19 5.16 -14.80
CA PHE A 76 -8.47 4.46 -14.85
C PHE A 76 -9.62 5.36 -14.40
N GLU A 77 -10.70 5.41 -15.17
CA GLU A 77 -11.96 6.07 -14.74
C GLU A 77 -12.77 5.18 -13.79
N ASP A 78 -12.67 3.85 -13.96
CA ASP A 78 -13.39 2.88 -13.16
C ASP A 78 -12.78 2.73 -11.76
N ARG A 79 -13.62 2.90 -10.74
CA ARG A 79 -13.21 2.88 -9.32
C ARG A 79 -12.72 1.50 -8.86
N GLU A 80 -13.27 0.43 -9.41
CA GLU A 80 -12.83 -0.94 -9.08
C GLU A 80 -11.43 -1.20 -9.65
N LEU A 81 -11.16 -0.80 -10.89
CA LEU A 81 -9.83 -0.88 -11.50
C LEU A 81 -8.80 0.01 -10.81
N GLN A 82 -9.19 1.20 -10.33
CA GLN A 82 -8.32 2.03 -9.49
C GLN A 82 -7.92 1.30 -8.21
N TRP A 83 -8.87 0.66 -7.53
CA TRP A 83 -8.56 -0.13 -6.33
C TRP A 83 -7.68 -1.32 -6.65
N VAL A 84 -7.94 -2.05 -7.73
CA VAL A 84 -7.07 -3.16 -8.16
C VAL A 84 -5.64 -2.66 -8.41
N PHE A 85 -5.48 -1.54 -9.10
CA PHE A 85 -4.17 -0.94 -9.35
C PHE A 85 -3.43 -0.60 -8.05
N ILE A 86 -4.12 0.07 -7.12
CA ILE A 86 -3.52 0.46 -5.84
C ILE A 86 -3.13 -0.78 -5.04
N MET A 87 -4.02 -1.78 -4.94
CA MET A 87 -3.73 -3.02 -4.22
C MET A 87 -2.57 -3.79 -4.83
N LEU A 88 -2.51 -3.91 -6.15
CA LEU A 88 -1.39 -4.55 -6.84
C LEU A 88 -0.07 -3.79 -6.65
N THR A 89 -0.11 -2.46 -6.59
CA THR A 89 1.07 -1.64 -6.29
C THR A 89 1.57 -1.88 -4.87
N LEU A 90 0.67 -1.96 -3.89
CA LEU A 90 1.02 -2.28 -2.50
C LEU A 90 1.60 -3.68 -2.38
N ILE A 91 1.00 -4.67 -3.05
CA ILE A 91 1.49 -6.05 -3.07
C ILE A 91 2.86 -6.14 -3.75
N ASN A 92 3.07 -5.41 -4.86
CA ASN A 92 4.37 -5.36 -5.54
C ASN A 92 5.48 -4.87 -4.61
N ASN A 93 5.19 -3.86 -3.79
CA ASN A 93 6.14 -3.38 -2.78
C ASN A 93 6.36 -4.42 -1.66
N ALA A 94 5.35 -5.20 -1.31
CA ALA A 94 5.48 -6.28 -0.32
C ALA A 94 6.30 -7.49 -0.84
N LEU A 95 6.40 -7.69 -2.16
CA LEU A 95 7.26 -8.74 -2.74
C LEU A 95 8.75 -8.53 -2.46
N ILE A 96 9.17 -7.30 -2.19
CA ILE A 96 10.55 -6.94 -1.86
C ILE A 96 10.77 -6.69 -0.36
N ASP A 97 9.78 -7.02 0.49
CA ASP A 97 9.87 -6.84 1.95
C ASP A 97 11.04 -7.63 2.55
N ARG A 98 11.50 -7.35 3.77
CA ARG A 98 12.59 -8.12 4.41
C ARG A 98 12.11 -9.47 4.96
N CYS A 99 10.86 -9.54 5.37
CA CYS A 99 10.24 -10.70 6.01
C CYS A 99 9.78 -11.70 4.94
N ILE A 100 10.25 -12.96 5.06
CA ILE A 100 9.94 -14.01 4.07
C ILE A 100 8.45 -14.37 4.09
N GLU A 101 7.82 -14.28 5.25
CA GLU A 101 6.39 -14.49 5.46
C GLU A 101 5.58 -13.43 4.70
N VAL A 102 6.00 -12.16 4.75
CA VAL A 102 5.39 -11.06 3.98
C VAL A 102 5.53 -11.30 2.48
N ARG A 103 6.72 -11.68 2.00
CA ARG A 103 6.94 -12.00 0.58
C ARG A 103 6.06 -13.15 0.10
N SER A 104 5.97 -14.22 0.91
CA SER A 104 5.16 -15.40 0.61
C SER A 104 3.67 -15.06 0.56
N ALA A 105 3.18 -14.30 1.54
CA ALA A 105 1.81 -13.82 1.59
C ALA A 105 1.48 -12.91 0.40
N ALA A 106 2.39 -11.98 0.06
CA ALA A 106 2.24 -11.09 -1.09
C ALA A 106 2.16 -11.87 -2.41
N ALA A 107 3.04 -12.86 -2.60
CA ALA A 107 3.03 -13.74 -3.77
C ALA A 107 1.72 -14.55 -3.87
N ALA A 108 1.21 -15.06 -2.74
CA ALA A 108 -0.06 -15.78 -2.69
C ALA A 108 -1.25 -14.87 -3.05
N CYS A 109 -1.32 -13.67 -2.46
CA CYS A 109 -2.35 -12.67 -2.76
C CYS A 109 -2.32 -12.30 -4.24
N LEU A 110 -1.13 -12.00 -4.77
CA LEU A 110 -0.94 -11.63 -6.17
C LEU A 110 -1.43 -12.71 -7.13
N LYS A 111 -1.00 -13.96 -6.90
CA LYS A 111 -1.40 -15.11 -7.72
C LYS A 111 -2.91 -15.30 -7.73
N ASN A 112 -3.55 -15.19 -6.56
CA ASN A 112 -5.00 -15.34 -6.45
C ASN A 112 -5.74 -14.20 -7.14
N ILE A 113 -5.31 -12.94 -6.93
CA ILE A 113 -5.92 -11.76 -7.56
C ILE A 113 -5.81 -11.85 -9.08
N LEU A 114 -4.64 -12.17 -9.63
CA LEU A 114 -4.46 -12.32 -11.08
C LEU A 114 -5.19 -13.53 -11.67
N ALA A 115 -5.65 -14.47 -10.84
CA ALA A 115 -6.49 -15.59 -11.26
C ALA A 115 -7.99 -15.24 -11.27
N THR A 116 -8.42 -14.12 -10.68
CA THR A 116 -9.83 -13.67 -10.70
C THR A 116 -10.24 -13.10 -12.06
N LYS A 117 -11.56 -12.89 -12.25
CA LYS A 117 -12.10 -12.21 -13.44
C LYS A 117 -11.66 -10.75 -13.47
N THR A 118 -11.80 -10.03 -12.35
CA THR A 118 -11.41 -8.61 -12.23
C THR A 118 -9.90 -8.42 -12.45
N GLY A 119 -9.05 -9.28 -11.87
CA GLY A 119 -7.60 -9.20 -12.08
C GLY A 119 -7.17 -9.45 -13.52
N ASN A 120 -7.85 -10.35 -14.25
CA ASN A 120 -7.58 -10.54 -15.67
C ASN A 120 -8.08 -9.37 -16.53
N ALA A 121 -9.25 -8.82 -16.24
CA ALA A 121 -9.76 -7.63 -16.93
C ALA A 121 -8.79 -6.45 -16.75
N PHE A 122 -8.33 -6.21 -15.52
CA PHE A 122 -7.29 -5.24 -15.21
C PHE A 122 -6.03 -5.47 -16.05
N TRP A 123 -5.51 -6.71 -16.12
CA TRP A 123 -4.31 -7.03 -16.89
C TRP A 123 -4.44 -6.68 -18.37
N GLU A 124 -5.57 -7.04 -18.99
CA GLU A 124 -5.78 -6.80 -20.42
C GLU A 124 -5.95 -5.32 -20.77
N ILE A 125 -6.47 -4.51 -19.85
CA ILE A 125 -6.56 -3.05 -20.00
C ILE A 125 -5.18 -2.43 -19.76
N TYR A 126 -4.52 -2.83 -18.67
CA TYR A 126 -3.29 -2.20 -18.20
C TYR A 126 -2.06 -2.53 -19.05
N LYS A 127 -2.02 -3.67 -19.75
CA LYS A 127 -0.92 -4.02 -20.68
C LYS A 127 -0.68 -2.99 -21.79
N SER A 128 -1.71 -2.19 -22.11
CA SER A 128 -1.62 -1.12 -23.09
C SER A 128 -0.92 0.13 -22.57
N LYS A 129 -0.79 0.25 -21.23
CA LYS A 129 -0.10 1.34 -20.56
C LYS A 129 1.38 0.96 -20.45
N ALA A 130 2.27 1.88 -20.81
CA ALA A 130 3.74 1.67 -20.84
C ALA A 130 4.38 1.64 -19.44
N ASP A 131 3.75 0.97 -18.47
CA ASP A 131 4.23 0.89 -17.10
C ASP A 131 4.98 -0.44 -16.84
N PRO A 132 6.18 -0.39 -16.23
CA PRO A 132 7.00 -1.58 -16.01
C PRO A 132 6.43 -2.56 -14.97
N MET A 133 5.45 -2.18 -14.14
CA MET A 133 4.94 -3.02 -13.06
C MET A 133 4.52 -4.41 -13.54
N LEU A 134 3.85 -4.50 -14.70
CA LEU A 134 3.39 -5.78 -15.24
C LEU A 134 4.52 -6.76 -15.57
N ILE A 135 5.72 -6.25 -15.86
CA ILE A 135 6.90 -7.09 -16.11
C ILE A 135 7.20 -7.92 -14.85
N TYR A 136 7.09 -7.30 -13.67
CA TYR A 136 7.33 -7.95 -12.38
C TYR A 136 6.17 -8.86 -11.94
N LEU A 137 4.94 -8.54 -12.34
CA LEU A 137 3.76 -9.33 -11.97
C LEU A 137 3.55 -10.54 -12.90
N HIS A 138 4.15 -10.53 -14.11
CA HIS A 138 3.94 -11.57 -15.12
C HIS A 138 4.21 -13.00 -14.65
N PRO A 139 5.25 -13.29 -13.84
CA PRO A 139 5.51 -14.65 -13.34
C PRO A 139 4.37 -15.24 -12.49
N PHE A 140 3.53 -14.39 -11.90
CA PHE A 140 2.42 -14.82 -11.04
C PHE A 140 1.12 -15.07 -11.81
N ARG A 141 1.12 -14.79 -13.13
CA ARG A 141 -0.04 -14.97 -13.98
C ARG A 141 -0.27 -16.45 -14.28
N MET A 142 -1.46 -16.93 -13.94
CA MET A 142 -1.87 -18.32 -14.23
C MET A 142 -2.45 -18.45 -15.64
N SER A 143 -2.26 -19.61 -16.28
CA SER A 143 -2.86 -19.90 -17.59
C SER A 143 -4.40 -19.93 -17.52
N ARG A 144 -5.07 -19.42 -18.57
CA ARG A 144 -6.50 -19.06 -18.67
C ARG A 144 -7.53 -20.21 -18.52
N LYS A 145 -7.20 -21.34 -17.89
CA LYS A 145 -8.04 -22.55 -17.94
C LYS A 145 -9.30 -22.44 -17.06
N LYS A 146 -9.27 -21.75 -15.91
CA LYS A 146 -10.44 -21.42 -15.05
C LYS A 146 -10.12 -20.20 -14.19
N PHE A 147 -11.08 -19.29 -14.03
CA PHE A 147 -10.95 -18.18 -13.08
C PHE A 147 -11.16 -18.68 -11.65
N LEU A 148 -10.43 -18.10 -10.70
CA LEU A 148 -10.69 -18.31 -9.28
C LEU A 148 -12.00 -17.61 -8.92
N GLU A 149 -12.98 -18.38 -8.45
CA GLU A 149 -14.21 -17.83 -7.87
C GLU A 149 -13.95 -17.58 -6.39
N VAL A 150 -14.04 -16.31 -5.97
CA VAL A 150 -13.94 -15.94 -4.56
C VAL A 150 -15.32 -16.15 -3.94
N PRO A 151 -15.47 -16.96 -2.87
CA PRO A 151 -16.73 -17.10 -2.19
C PRO A 151 -17.20 -15.73 -1.69
N CYS A 152 -18.27 -15.20 -2.29
CA CYS A 152 -18.91 -14.01 -1.79
C CYS A 152 -19.57 -14.40 -0.46
N SER A 153 -18.97 -13.99 0.65
CA SER A 153 -19.52 -14.22 1.99
C SER A 153 -20.69 -13.27 2.25
N ALA A 154 -21.70 -13.26 1.39
CA ALA A 154 -22.97 -12.62 1.69
C ALA A 154 -23.61 -13.39 2.85
N ARG A 155 -23.23 -13.04 4.08
CA ARG A 155 -23.96 -13.47 5.27
C ARG A 155 -25.16 -12.55 5.37
N ASP A 156 -26.36 -13.12 5.37
CA ASP A 156 -27.61 -12.38 5.57
C ASP A 156 -27.71 -11.82 7.00
N THR A 157 -26.86 -12.28 7.92
CA THR A 157 -26.77 -11.80 9.29
C THR A 157 -25.49 -10.98 9.51
N PRO A 158 -25.60 -9.74 10.02
CA PRO A 158 -24.42 -8.97 10.41
C PRO A 158 -23.63 -9.74 11.47
N SER A 159 -22.31 -9.77 11.32
CA SER A 159 -21.43 -10.46 12.27
C SER A 159 -21.53 -9.81 13.65
N GLU A 160 -21.97 -10.57 14.66
CA GLU A 160 -22.01 -10.15 16.09
C GLU A 160 -20.65 -9.60 16.57
N THR A 161 -19.57 -9.97 15.87
CA THR A 161 -18.20 -9.48 16.13
C THR A 161 -18.06 -7.97 15.92
N LEU A 162 -18.81 -7.38 14.97
CA LEU A 162 -18.75 -5.94 14.67
C LEU A 162 -19.47 -5.08 15.71
N ASP A 163 -20.43 -5.65 16.44
CA ASP A 163 -21.21 -4.93 17.46
C ASP A 163 -20.41 -4.75 18.77
N SER A 164 -19.26 -5.40 18.89
CA SER A 164 -18.41 -5.30 20.08
C SER A 164 -17.62 -3.99 20.13
N VAL A 165 -17.85 -3.18 21.16
CA VAL A 165 -17.09 -1.94 21.44
C VAL A 165 -15.58 -2.18 21.59
N SER A 166 -15.19 -3.38 22.02
CA SER A 166 -13.78 -3.75 22.17
C SER A 166 -13.04 -3.94 20.84
N LEU A 167 -13.77 -4.09 19.72
CA LEU A 167 -13.18 -4.14 18.39
C LEU A 167 -12.75 -2.74 17.94
N TRP A 168 -13.59 -1.74 18.21
CA TRP A 168 -13.40 -0.35 17.77
C TRP A 168 -12.47 0.45 18.69
N THR A 169 -12.33 0.03 19.95
CA THR A 169 -11.46 0.68 20.94
C THR A 169 -10.32 -0.25 21.34
N PRO A 170 -9.04 0.14 21.20
CA PRO A 170 -7.92 -0.68 21.60
C PRO A 170 -7.90 -0.88 23.12
N GLN A 171 -8.36 -2.04 23.59
CA GLN A 171 -8.35 -2.39 25.01
C GLN A 171 -6.98 -2.99 25.39
N SER A 172 -6.02 -2.16 25.81
CA SER A 172 -4.69 -2.54 26.34
C SER A 172 -3.85 -3.53 25.52
N ARG A 173 -4.28 -3.91 24.31
CA ARG A 173 -3.57 -4.79 23.38
C ARG A 173 -2.50 -3.99 22.64
N SER A 174 -1.50 -4.70 22.11
CA SER A 174 -0.57 -4.09 21.15
C SER A 174 -1.36 -3.56 19.95
N HIS A 175 -0.95 -2.39 19.44
CA HIS A 175 -1.56 -1.79 18.25
C HIS A 175 -1.55 -2.77 17.05
N ASP A 176 -0.50 -3.58 16.91
CA ASP A 176 -0.39 -4.64 15.89
C ASP A 176 -1.55 -5.64 15.94
N SER A 177 -1.77 -6.23 17.12
CA SER A 177 -2.82 -7.23 17.33
C SER A 177 -4.22 -6.63 17.14
N TRP A 178 -4.42 -5.41 17.63
CA TRP A 178 -5.70 -4.71 17.47
C TRP A 178 -6.00 -4.41 16.00
N MET A 179 -5.06 -3.81 15.28
CA MET A 179 -5.24 -3.46 13.86
C MET A 179 -5.54 -4.69 13.00
N LYS A 180 -4.78 -5.78 13.18
CA LYS A 180 -5.06 -7.04 12.48
C LYS A 180 -6.47 -7.56 12.79
N SER A 181 -6.83 -7.61 14.07
CA SER A 181 -8.15 -8.08 14.51
C SER A 181 -9.30 -7.28 13.90
N LEU A 182 -9.16 -5.95 13.85
CA LEU A 182 -10.13 -5.06 13.21
C LEU A 182 -10.26 -5.32 11.71
N THR A 183 -9.13 -5.38 11.00
CA THR A 183 -9.11 -5.65 9.55
C THR A 183 -9.74 -7.02 9.23
N PHE A 184 -9.43 -8.06 10.02
CA PHE A 184 -10.03 -9.38 9.84
C PHE A 184 -11.53 -9.39 10.11
N ALA A 185 -11.99 -8.74 11.17
CA ALA A 185 -13.41 -8.66 11.49
C ALA A 185 -14.21 -7.98 10.36
N LEU A 186 -13.64 -6.96 9.72
CA LEU A 186 -14.25 -6.31 8.56
C LEU A 186 -14.26 -7.21 7.32
N LEU A 187 -13.15 -7.89 7.01
CA LEU A 187 -13.09 -8.83 5.88
C LEU A 187 -14.05 -10.01 6.04
N ASP A 188 -14.22 -10.51 7.26
CA ASP A 188 -15.08 -11.66 7.57
C ASP A 188 -16.55 -11.26 7.86
N SER A 189 -16.86 -9.97 7.88
CA SER A 189 -18.20 -9.45 8.14
C SER A 189 -19.22 -9.72 7.03
N GLY A 190 -18.74 -10.01 5.82
CA GLY A 190 -19.58 -10.08 4.61
C GLY A 190 -19.93 -8.72 3.99
N GLY A 191 -19.51 -7.60 4.59
CA GLY A 191 -19.70 -6.26 4.03
C GLY A 191 -18.80 -5.97 2.82
N VAL A 192 -17.64 -6.64 2.73
CA VAL A 192 -16.67 -6.45 1.66
C VAL A 192 -17.04 -7.32 0.45
N LYS A 193 -17.49 -6.69 -0.63
CA LYS A 193 -17.92 -7.37 -1.86
C LYS A 193 -16.83 -7.51 -2.92
N SER A 194 -15.76 -6.72 -2.84
CA SER A 194 -14.67 -6.76 -3.82
C SER A 194 -13.87 -8.06 -3.68
N GLU A 195 -13.80 -8.84 -4.76
CA GLU A 195 -13.00 -10.07 -4.83
C GLU A 195 -11.53 -9.80 -4.46
N VAL A 196 -10.98 -8.68 -4.93
CA VAL A 196 -9.57 -8.32 -4.71
C VAL A 196 -9.29 -8.06 -3.24
N LEU A 197 -10.17 -7.33 -2.55
CA LEU A 197 -10.00 -6.99 -1.13
C LEU A 197 -10.05 -8.23 -0.24
N LEU A 198 -10.97 -9.17 -0.53
CA LEU A 198 -11.08 -10.43 0.21
C LEU A 198 -9.82 -11.29 0.08
N LEU A 199 -9.14 -11.23 -1.07
CA LEU A 199 -7.91 -11.98 -1.34
C LEU A 199 -6.66 -11.40 -0.66
N LEU A 200 -6.76 -10.24 0.01
CA LEU A 200 -5.65 -9.63 0.76
C LEU A 200 -5.43 -10.22 2.14
N LYS A 201 -6.33 -11.12 2.59
CA LYS A 201 -6.32 -11.72 3.93
C LYS A 201 -4.95 -12.27 4.36
N PRO A 202 -4.20 -13.02 3.52
CA PRO A 202 -2.88 -13.52 3.91
C PRO A 202 -1.86 -12.41 4.22
N LEU A 203 -1.90 -11.29 3.50
CA LEU A 203 -0.96 -10.18 3.69
C LEU A 203 -1.31 -9.37 4.94
N CYS A 204 -2.60 -9.20 5.23
CA CYS A 204 -3.09 -8.59 6.47
C CYS A 204 -2.66 -9.38 7.72
N GLU A 205 -2.49 -10.69 7.62
CA GLU A 205 -2.06 -11.52 8.76
C GLU A 205 -0.63 -11.20 9.22
N VAL A 206 0.25 -10.94 8.24
CA VAL A 206 1.69 -10.84 8.46
C VAL A 206 2.18 -9.40 8.54
N GLN A 207 1.42 -8.41 8.05
CA GLN A 207 1.87 -7.01 7.96
C GLN A 207 0.82 -5.99 8.45
N THR A 208 1.06 -5.37 9.61
CA THR A 208 0.13 -4.37 10.19
C THR A 208 0.07 -3.06 9.43
N ASP A 209 1.20 -2.58 8.90
CA ASP A 209 1.21 -1.35 8.10
C ASP A 209 0.35 -1.49 6.83
N PHE A 210 0.27 -2.72 6.31
CA PHE A 210 -0.63 -3.07 5.22
C PHE A 210 -2.09 -3.00 5.67
N CYS A 211 -2.44 -3.60 6.82
CA CYS A 211 -3.77 -3.47 7.42
C CYS A 211 -4.23 -2.02 7.56
N GLN A 212 -3.37 -1.14 8.07
CA GLN A 212 -3.67 0.31 8.20
C GLN A 212 -3.93 0.98 6.85
N THR A 213 -3.22 0.54 5.80
CA THR A 213 -3.34 1.14 4.47
C THR A 213 -4.58 0.64 3.74
N VAL A 214 -4.99 -0.61 3.96
CA VAL A 214 -6.18 -1.22 3.35
C VAL A 214 -7.46 -0.87 4.09
N LEU A 215 -7.40 -0.57 5.39
CA LEU A 215 -8.58 -0.31 6.22
C LEU A 215 -9.57 0.71 5.63
N PRO A 216 -9.14 1.87 5.07
CA PRO A 216 -10.06 2.84 4.44
C PRO A 216 -10.83 2.30 3.23
N TYR A 217 -10.37 1.19 2.63
CA TYR A 217 -11.02 0.53 1.50
C TYR A 217 -11.96 -0.60 1.93
N LEU A 218 -11.95 -0.99 3.21
CA LEU A 218 -12.87 -2.00 3.71
C LEU A 218 -14.17 -1.38 4.24
N ILE A 219 -14.15 -0.06 4.50
CA ILE A 219 -15.26 0.71 5.04
C ILE A 219 -15.82 1.55 3.90
N HIS A 220 -17.03 1.23 3.44
CA HIS A 220 -17.72 1.89 2.33
C HIS A 220 -19.16 2.24 2.70
#